data_AF-G0ZE45-F1
#
_entry.id   AF-G0ZE45-F1
#
_cell.length_a   1.000
_cell.length_b   1.000
_cell.length_c   1.000
_cell.angle_alpha   90.00
_cell.angle_beta   90.00
_cell.angle_gamma   90.00
#
_symmetry.space_group_name_H-M   'P 1'
#
loop_
_entity.id
_entity.type
_entity.pdbx_description
1 polymer ?
#
loop_
_entity_poly.entity_id
_entity_poly.type
_entity_poly.pdbx_seq_one_letter_code
_entity_poly.pdbx_strand_id
1 'polypeptide(L)'
;KGADIDALCVAPRHVDRSDFFTSFYEKLKLQEEVKDLRAVEEAFVPVIKLCFDGIEIDILFARLALQTIPEDLDLRDDSLLKNLDIRCIRSLNGCRVTDEILHLVPNIDNFRLTLRAIKLWAKRHNIYSNILGFLGGVSWAMLVARTCQLYPNAIASTLVHKFFLVFSKW
;
A
#
# COMPACT_ATOMS: atom_id res chain seq x y z
N LYS A 1 11.43 7.26 10.22
CA LYS A 1 10.85 8.61 10.41
C LYS A 1 10.89 9.33 9.07
N GLY A 2 9.85 10.06 8.69
CA GLY A 2 9.70 10.65 7.36
C GLY A 2 9.25 9.65 6.29
N ALA A 3 8.36 8.72 6.64
CA ALA A 3 7.68 7.89 5.66
C ALA A 3 6.28 8.50 5.44
N ASP A 4 5.85 8.48 4.19
CA ASP A 4 4.51 8.76 3.73
C ASP A 4 3.50 7.74 4.26
N ILE A 5 2.24 8.15 4.36
CA ILE A 5 1.10 7.27 4.61
C ILE A 5 0.33 7.09 3.31
N ASP A 6 0.30 5.86 2.81
CA ASP A 6 -0.63 5.45 1.75
C ASP A 6 -1.99 5.10 2.36
N ALA A 7 -3.04 5.80 1.96
CA ALA A 7 -4.41 5.58 2.41
C ALA A 7 -5.35 5.34 1.22
N LEU A 8 -6.40 4.55 1.44
CA LEU A 8 -7.47 4.31 0.47
C LEU A 8 -8.80 4.77 1.03
N CYS A 9 -9.43 5.74 0.35
CA CYS A 9 -10.82 6.12 0.59
C CYS A 9 -11.74 5.16 -0.15
N VAL A 10 -12.52 4.37 0.60
CA VAL A 10 -13.52 3.44 0.07
C VAL A 10 -14.91 4.03 0.24
N ALA A 11 -15.66 4.16 -0.85
CA ALA A 11 -16.97 4.79 -0.86
C ALA A 11 -18.05 3.91 -1.53
N PRO A 12 -19.34 4.08 -1.15
CA PRO A 12 -20.45 3.35 -1.76
C PRO A 12 -20.70 3.82 -3.21
N ARG A 13 -21.50 3.05 -3.95
CA ARG A 13 -21.69 3.18 -5.40
C ARG A 13 -22.17 4.57 -5.87
N HIS A 14 -22.88 5.31 -5.03
CA HIS A 14 -23.45 6.61 -5.37
C HIS A 14 -22.45 7.77 -5.26
N VAL A 15 -21.23 7.53 -4.78
CA VAL A 15 -20.17 8.56 -4.69
C VAL A 15 -19.22 8.39 -5.88
N ASP A 16 -19.20 9.35 -6.80
CA ASP A 16 -18.37 9.29 -8.00
C ASP A 16 -16.92 9.72 -7.73
N ARG A 17 -16.01 9.32 -8.63
CA ARG A 17 -14.59 9.75 -8.57
C ARG A 17 -14.46 11.27 -8.72
N SER A 18 -15.34 11.89 -9.50
CA SER A 18 -15.43 13.34 -9.61
C SER A 18 -15.80 14.00 -8.29
N ASP A 19 -16.54 13.34 -7.39
CA ASP A 19 -16.85 13.88 -6.07
C ASP A 19 -15.61 13.88 -5.15
N PHE A 20 -14.73 12.89 -5.33
CA PHE A 20 -13.47 12.77 -4.61
C PHE A 20 -12.48 13.90 -4.96
N PHE A 21 -12.25 14.18 -6.25
CA PHE A 21 -11.44 15.34 -6.69
C PHE A 21 -12.18 16.68 -6.62
N THR A 22 -13.50 16.56 -6.48
CA THR A 22 -14.57 17.46 -6.14
C THR A 22 -14.71 18.06 -4.74
N SER A 23 -15.89 17.78 -4.21
CA SER A 23 -16.34 18.02 -2.85
C SER A 23 -15.34 17.59 -1.76
N PHE A 24 -14.69 16.42 -1.88
CA PHE A 24 -13.75 15.94 -0.86
C PHE A 24 -12.43 16.74 -0.88
N TYR A 25 -11.93 17.07 -2.07
CA TYR A 25 -10.77 17.96 -2.21
C TYR A 25 -11.03 19.34 -1.56
N GLU A 26 -12.17 19.97 -1.85
CA GLU A 26 -12.52 21.26 -1.23
C GLU A 26 -12.74 21.12 0.28
N LYS A 27 -13.25 19.98 0.77
CA LYS A 27 -13.34 19.71 2.22
C LYS A 27 -11.96 19.66 2.88
N LEU A 28 -10.98 19.00 2.27
CA LEU A 28 -9.60 18.93 2.78
C LEU A 28 -8.94 20.32 2.79
N LYS A 29 -9.16 21.12 1.75
CA LYS A 29 -8.60 22.47 1.62
C LYS A 29 -9.03 23.43 2.73
N LEU A 30 -10.17 23.18 3.36
CA LEU A 30 -10.69 23.99 4.47
C LEU A 30 -10.15 23.59 5.86
N GLN A 31 -9.37 22.51 5.96
CA GLN A 31 -8.78 22.09 7.24
C GLN A 31 -7.48 22.86 7.51
N GLU A 32 -7.25 23.29 8.75
CA GLU A 32 -6.08 24.11 9.12
C GLU A 32 -4.78 23.31 9.06
N GLU A 33 -4.87 22.02 9.38
CA GLU A 33 -3.81 21.02 9.43
C GLU A 33 -3.28 20.66 8.03
N VAL A 34 -4.08 20.92 6.99
CA VAL A 34 -3.74 20.59 5.60
C VAL A 34 -2.83 21.65 4.99
N LYS A 35 -1.72 21.17 4.43
CA LYS A 35 -0.74 21.90 3.62
C LYS A 35 -0.43 21.10 2.34
N ASP A 36 0.16 21.76 1.36
CA ASP A 36 0.64 21.14 0.11
C ASP A 36 -0.38 20.25 -0.62
N LEU A 37 -1.67 20.58 -0.50
CA LEU A 37 -2.76 19.83 -1.11
C LEU A 37 -2.67 19.91 -2.63
N ARG A 38 -2.59 18.76 -3.29
CA ARG A 38 -2.52 18.63 -4.74
C ARG A 38 -3.25 17.37 -5.22
N ALA A 39 -3.98 17.49 -6.31
CA ALA A 39 -4.64 16.36 -6.96
C ALA A 39 -3.88 15.96 -8.23
N VAL A 40 -3.75 14.65 -8.47
CA VAL A 40 -3.21 14.07 -9.69
C VAL A 40 -4.22 13.05 -10.24
N GLU A 41 -5.22 13.55 -10.96
CA GLU A 41 -6.33 12.73 -11.47
C GLU A 41 -5.92 11.85 -12.66
N GLU A 42 -5.04 12.35 -13.53
CA GLU A 42 -4.60 11.67 -14.76
C GLU A 42 -3.46 10.66 -14.54
N ALA A 43 -3.10 10.36 -13.30
CA ALA A 43 -2.10 9.35 -12.98
C ALA A 43 -2.60 7.93 -13.28
N PHE A 44 -1.68 6.97 -13.41
CA PHE A 44 -2.01 5.55 -13.56
C PHE A 44 -2.95 5.03 -12.45
N VAL A 45 -2.73 5.52 -11.23
CA VAL A 45 -3.65 5.44 -10.09
C VAL A 45 -3.95 6.87 -9.62
N PRO A 46 -5.18 7.39 -9.81
CA PRO A 46 -5.53 8.74 -9.40
C PRO A 46 -5.38 8.93 -7.89
N VAL A 47 -4.80 10.06 -7.47
CA VAL A 47 -4.41 10.31 -6.05
C VAL A 47 -4.57 11.77 -5.65
N ILE A 48 -4.98 12.02 -4.42
CA ILE A 48 -4.82 13.31 -3.74
C ILE A 48 -3.63 13.19 -2.78
N LYS A 49 -2.69 14.12 -2.89
CA LYS A 49 -1.52 14.19 -2.00
C LYS A 49 -1.65 15.43 -1.12
N LEU A 50 -1.29 15.31 0.14
CA LEU A 50 -1.27 16.42 1.08
C LEU A 50 -0.22 16.21 2.16
N CYS A 51 0.07 17.27 2.90
CA CYS A 51 0.76 17.23 4.17
C CYS A 51 -0.25 17.58 5.28
N PHE A 52 -0.53 16.65 6.17
CA PHE A 52 -1.46 16.84 7.30
C PHE A 52 -0.64 16.84 8.60
N ASP A 53 -0.61 17.96 9.33
CA ASP A 53 0.21 18.11 10.55
C ASP A 53 1.68 17.68 10.38
N GLY A 54 2.27 17.97 9.21
CA GLY A 54 3.66 17.61 8.91
C GLY A 54 3.87 16.18 8.43
N ILE A 55 2.79 15.41 8.21
CA ILE A 55 2.83 14.02 7.70
C ILE A 55 2.37 14.02 6.24
N GLU A 56 3.21 13.51 5.34
CA GLU A 56 2.83 13.31 3.94
C GLU A 56 1.83 12.15 3.82
N ILE A 57 0.70 12.39 3.15
CA ILE A 57 -0.36 11.41 2.92
C ILE A 57 -0.70 11.37 1.44
N ASP A 58 -0.72 10.15 0.88
CA ASP A 58 -1.22 9.83 -0.44
C ASP A 58 -2.58 9.13 -0.30
N ILE A 59 -3.67 9.80 -0.70
CA ILE A 59 -5.04 9.27 -0.60
C ILE A 59 -5.52 8.80 -1.98
N LEU A 60 -5.73 7.50 -2.11
CA LEU A 60 -6.36 6.86 -3.27
C LEU A 60 -7.89 6.80 -3.08
N PHE A 61 -8.61 6.52 -4.18
CA PHE A 61 -10.07 6.39 -4.14
C PHE A 61 -10.57 5.17 -4.89
N ALA A 62 -11.40 4.38 -4.20
CA ALA A 62 -12.14 3.27 -4.76
C ALA A 62 -13.64 3.38 -4.42
N ARG A 63 -14.46 3.33 -5.46
CA ARG A 63 -15.91 3.19 -5.35
C ARG A 63 -16.29 1.73 -5.52
N LEU A 64 -17.00 1.16 -4.55
CA LEU A 64 -17.48 -0.22 -4.58
C LEU A 64 -18.93 -0.30 -5.07
N ALA A 65 -19.33 -1.47 -5.58
CA ALA A 65 -20.70 -1.75 -6.00
C ALA A 65 -21.64 -2.06 -4.82
N LEU A 66 -21.49 -1.33 -3.71
CA LEU A 66 -22.27 -1.48 -2.48
C LEU A 66 -23.10 -0.22 -2.20
N GLN A 67 -24.27 -0.38 -1.58
CA GLN A 67 -25.11 0.76 -1.17
C GLN A 67 -24.55 1.47 0.07
N THR A 68 -23.96 0.70 0.98
CA THR A 68 -23.32 1.14 2.22
C THR A 68 -21.96 0.44 2.36
N ILE A 69 -21.04 1.04 3.11
CA ILE A 69 -19.73 0.45 3.41
C ILE A 69 -19.78 -0.05 4.86
N PRO A 70 -19.76 -1.37 5.11
CA PRO A 70 -19.73 -1.90 6.46
C PRO A 70 -18.32 -1.75 7.08
N GLU A 71 -18.25 -1.56 8.39
CA GLU A 71 -16.98 -1.38 9.12
C GLU A 71 -16.09 -2.63 9.11
N ASP A 72 -16.69 -3.82 8.99
CA ASP A 72 -16.02 -5.12 8.91
C ASP A 72 -15.77 -5.58 7.46
N LEU A 73 -15.85 -4.65 6.48
CA LEU A 73 -15.62 -4.96 5.08
C LEU A 73 -14.21 -5.52 4.83
N ASP A 74 -14.15 -6.75 4.34
CA ASP A 74 -12.90 -7.38 3.90
C ASP A 74 -12.64 -7.10 2.41
N LEU A 75 -11.66 -6.24 2.12
CA LEU A 75 -11.30 -5.87 0.76
C LEU A 75 -10.68 -7.01 -0.05
N ARG A 76 -10.34 -8.16 0.57
CA ARG A 76 -9.75 -9.32 -0.13
C ARG A 76 -10.76 -10.11 -0.95
N ASP A 77 -12.06 -9.97 -0.69
CA ASP A 77 -13.08 -10.67 -1.47
C ASP A 77 -13.03 -10.24 -2.95
N ASP A 78 -12.74 -11.18 -3.85
CA ASP A 78 -12.69 -10.96 -5.30
C ASP A 78 -14.04 -10.53 -5.88
N SER A 79 -15.15 -10.82 -5.19
CA SER A 79 -16.48 -10.39 -5.61
C SER A 79 -16.59 -8.86 -5.68
N LEU A 80 -15.83 -8.14 -4.86
CA LEU A 80 -15.79 -6.67 -4.83
C LEU A 80 -15.22 -6.06 -6.11
N LEU A 81 -14.43 -6.82 -6.88
CA LEU A 81 -13.81 -6.34 -8.12
C LEU A 81 -14.74 -6.42 -9.34
N LYS A 82 -15.89 -7.09 -9.22
CA LYS A 82 -16.83 -7.29 -10.32
C LYS A 82 -17.40 -5.97 -10.80
N ASN A 83 -17.31 -5.72 -12.11
CA ASN A 83 -17.86 -4.55 -12.79
C ASN A 83 -17.35 -3.19 -12.26
N LEU A 84 -16.15 -3.17 -11.66
CA LEU A 84 -15.50 -1.92 -11.28
C LEU A 84 -14.73 -1.30 -12.45
N ASP A 85 -14.68 0.03 -12.47
CA ASP A 85 -13.77 0.78 -13.33
C ASP A 85 -12.31 0.39 -13.01
N ILE A 86 -11.48 0.28 -14.06
CA ILE A 86 -10.08 -0.16 -13.93
C ILE A 86 -9.26 0.69 -12.94
N ARG A 87 -9.59 1.98 -12.78
CA ARG A 87 -8.93 2.87 -11.81
C ARG A 87 -9.29 2.49 -10.38
N CYS A 88 -10.52 2.03 -10.12
CA CYS A 88 -10.90 1.49 -8.82
C CYS A 88 -10.16 0.19 -8.51
N ILE A 89 -10.07 -0.73 -9.49
CA ILE A 89 -9.32 -1.99 -9.34
C ILE A 89 -7.86 -1.70 -8.98
N ARG A 90 -7.21 -0.78 -9.72
CA ARG A 90 -5.84 -0.37 -9.43
C ARG A 90 -5.67 0.24 -8.04
N SER A 91 -6.64 1.05 -7.60
CA SER A 91 -6.61 1.69 -6.28
C SER A 91 -6.77 0.67 -5.14
N LEU A 92 -7.60 -0.36 -5.32
CA LEU A 92 -7.83 -1.43 -4.35
C LEU A 92 -6.61 -2.35 -4.19
N ASN A 93 -5.82 -2.55 -5.26
CA ASN A 93 -4.71 -3.49 -5.27
C ASN A 93 -3.67 -3.21 -4.18
N GLY A 94 -3.39 -1.94 -3.84
CA GLY A 94 -2.41 -1.59 -2.81
C GLY A 94 -2.77 -2.17 -1.44
N CYS A 95 -4.01 -1.95 -1.00
CA CYS A 95 -4.53 -2.50 0.26
C CYS A 95 -4.62 -4.02 0.21
N ARG A 96 -5.22 -4.58 -0.86
CA ARG A 96 -5.39 -6.02 -1.03
C ARG A 96 -4.06 -6.78 -0.96
N VAL A 97 -3.04 -6.31 -1.66
CA VAL A 97 -1.71 -6.96 -1.65
C VAL A 97 -1.07 -6.89 -0.26
N THR A 98 -1.21 -5.76 0.43
CA THR A 98 -0.66 -5.59 1.79
C THR A 98 -1.35 -6.55 2.76
N ASP A 99 -2.68 -6.65 2.72
CA ASP A 99 -3.45 -7.56 3.58
C ASP A 99 -3.15 -9.02 3.28
N GLU A 100 -3.06 -9.40 2.00
CA GLU A 100 -2.68 -10.77 1.60
C GLU A 100 -1.30 -11.14 2.14
N ILE A 101 -0.31 -10.26 2.01
CA ILE A 101 1.04 -10.52 2.54
C ILE A 101 0.99 -10.78 4.06
N LEU A 102 0.21 -10.00 4.81
CA LEU A 102 0.09 -10.17 6.26
C LEU A 102 -0.59 -11.48 6.65
N HIS A 103 -1.52 -11.99 5.84
CA HIS A 103 -2.17 -13.28 6.07
C HIS A 103 -1.31 -14.48 5.63
N LEU A 104 -0.39 -14.27 4.68
CA LEU A 104 0.44 -15.33 4.10
C LEU A 104 1.75 -15.58 4.85
N VAL A 105 2.10 -14.75 5.83
CA VAL A 105 3.31 -14.93 6.64
C VAL A 105 3.00 -15.66 7.95
N PRO A 106 3.85 -16.62 8.38
CA PRO A 106 3.61 -17.40 9.59
C PRO A 106 3.79 -16.61 10.89
N ASN A 107 4.58 -15.54 10.86
CA ASN A 107 4.79 -14.65 12.01
C ASN A 107 4.98 -13.21 11.53
N ILE A 108 3.99 -12.35 11.82
CA ILE A 108 3.94 -10.96 11.35
C ILE A 108 5.09 -10.12 11.94
N ASP A 109 5.47 -10.35 13.20
CA ASP A 109 6.50 -9.55 13.87
C ASP A 109 7.90 -9.85 13.34
N ASN A 110 8.21 -11.14 13.13
CA ASN A 110 9.46 -11.55 12.48
C ASN A 110 9.51 -11.02 11.04
N PHE A 111 8.41 -11.12 10.28
CA PHE A 111 8.29 -10.54 8.95
C PHE A 111 8.58 -9.03 8.95
N ARG A 112 7.94 -8.26 9.85
CA ARG A 112 8.12 -6.80 9.95
C ARG A 112 9.57 -6.42 10.26
N LEU A 113 10.22 -7.12 11.20
CA LEU A 113 11.60 -6.83 11.56
C LEU A 113 12.58 -7.18 10.43
N THR A 114 12.39 -8.31 9.76
CA THR A 114 13.17 -8.69 8.58
C THR A 114 12.95 -7.69 7.43
N LEU A 115 11.72 -7.29 7.15
CA LEU A 115 11.41 -6.34 6.09
C LEU A 115 12.06 -4.97 6.35
N ARG A 116 12.05 -4.49 7.60
CA ARG A 116 12.77 -3.26 7.98
C ARG A 116 14.27 -3.36 7.67
N ALA A 117 14.90 -4.47 8.02
CA ALA A 117 16.32 -4.71 7.75
C ALA A 117 16.61 -4.74 6.24
N ILE A 118 15.82 -5.48 5.45
CA ILE A 118 15.98 -5.60 4.00
C ILE A 118 15.73 -4.26 3.29
N LYS A 119 14.70 -3.50 3.67
CA LYS A 119 14.44 -2.17 3.09
C LYS A 119 15.60 -1.20 3.36
N LEU A 120 16.15 -1.21 4.57
CA LEU A 120 17.32 -0.39 4.90
C LEU A 120 18.55 -0.81 4.08
N TRP A 121 18.81 -2.12 4.01
CA TRP A 121 19.90 -2.67 3.20
C TRP A 121 19.78 -2.27 1.72
N ALA A 122 18.62 -2.46 1.11
CA ALA A 122 18.38 -2.15 -0.30
C ALA A 122 18.56 -0.65 -0.61
N LYS A 123 18.08 0.23 0.28
CA LYS A 123 18.32 1.68 0.18
C LYS A 123 19.80 2.03 0.28
N ARG A 124 20.53 1.44 1.23
CA ARG A 124 21.98 1.67 1.42
C ARG A 124 22.84 1.13 0.27
N HIS A 125 22.34 0.16 -0.49
CA HIS A 125 23.01 -0.42 -1.65
C HIS A 125 22.49 0.14 -2.98
N ASN A 126 21.70 1.21 -2.97
CA ASN A 126 21.21 1.92 -4.16
C ASN A 126 20.36 1.07 -5.13
N ILE A 127 19.65 0.07 -4.60
CA ILE A 127 18.79 -0.86 -5.39
C ILE A 127 17.32 -0.80 -4.95
N TYR A 128 16.89 0.36 -4.44
CA TYR A 128 15.51 0.61 -4.03
C TYR A 128 14.91 1.75 -4.85
N SER A 129 14.26 1.43 -5.98
CA SER A 129 13.50 2.39 -6.80
C SER A 129 12.73 1.70 -7.94
N ASN A 130 11.40 1.65 -7.85
CA ASN A 130 10.57 1.12 -8.95
C ASN A 130 10.66 1.98 -10.22
N ILE A 131 10.77 3.30 -10.07
CA ILE A 131 10.85 4.25 -11.20
C ILE A 131 12.13 4.02 -12.03
N LEU A 132 13.22 3.61 -11.38
CA LEU A 132 14.50 3.34 -12.04
C LEU A 132 14.68 1.86 -12.44
N GLY A 133 13.61 1.05 -12.37
CA GLY A 133 13.65 -0.37 -12.74
C GLY A 133 14.20 -1.32 -11.67
N PHE A 134 14.49 -0.83 -10.46
CA PHE A 134 14.80 -1.65 -9.29
C PHE A 134 13.51 -2.04 -8.53
N LEU A 135 13.66 -2.76 -7.42
CA LEU A 135 12.53 -3.22 -6.63
C LEU A 135 11.95 -2.10 -5.75
N GLY A 136 10.62 -1.97 -5.78
CA GLY A 136 9.85 -1.10 -4.89
C GLY A 136 9.49 -1.75 -3.56
N GLY A 137 8.77 -1.01 -2.72
CA GLY A 137 8.42 -1.45 -1.36
C GLY A 137 7.63 -2.76 -1.31
N VAL A 138 6.61 -2.90 -2.17
CA VAL A 138 5.79 -4.11 -2.27
C VAL A 138 6.60 -5.30 -2.77
N SER A 139 7.46 -5.11 -3.77
CA SER A 139 8.36 -6.16 -4.28
C SER A 139 9.26 -6.71 -3.16
N TRP A 140 9.91 -5.84 -2.39
CA TRP A 140 10.72 -6.26 -1.25
C TRP A 140 9.89 -6.97 -0.17
N ALA A 141 8.67 -6.50 0.10
CA ALA A 141 7.75 -7.15 1.04
C ALA A 141 7.43 -8.59 0.60
N MET A 142 7.13 -8.82 -0.68
CA MET A 142 6.86 -10.15 -1.21
C MET A 142 8.06 -11.09 -1.11
N LEU A 143 9.28 -10.61 -1.43
CA LEU A 143 10.49 -11.43 -1.30
C LEU A 143 10.75 -11.84 0.16
N VAL A 144 10.57 -10.90 1.10
CA VAL A 144 10.70 -11.19 2.53
C VAL A 144 9.61 -12.14 3.00
N ALA A 145 8.36 -11.94 2.59
CA ALA A 145 7.25 -12.83 2.91
C ALA A 145 7.54 -14.26 2.45
N ARG A 146 8.05 -14.42 1.23
CA ARG A 146 8.43 -15.73 0.69
C ARG A 146 9.54 -16.40 1.51
N THR A 147 10.51 -15.62 2.00
CA THR A 147 11.54 -16.15 2.91
C THR A 147 10.93 -16.60 4.24
N CYS A 148 9.99 -15.83 4.79
CA CYS A 148 9.28 -16.19 6.03
C CYS A 148 8.49 -17.50 5.88
N GLN A 149 7.83 -17.71 4.74
CA GLN A 149 7.12 -18.95 4.43
C GLN A 149 8.03 -20.19 4.41
N LEU A 150 9.25 -20.05 3.86
CA LEU A 150 10.22 -21.15 3.79
C LEU A 150 10.86 -21.48 5.15
N TYR A 151 10.84 -20.54 6.09
CA TYR A 151 11.46 -20.67 7.41
C TYR A 151 10.50 -20.21 8.52
N PRO A 152 9.38 -20.90 8.74
CA PRO A 152 8.25 -20.38 9.52
C PRO A 152 8.55 -20.12 11.00
N ASN A 153 9.50 -20.87 11.56
CA ASN A 153 9.88 -20.77 12.98
C ASN A 153 11.16 -19.94 13.19
N ALA A 154 11.74 -19.37 12.13
CA ALA A 154 12.97 -18.60 12.23
C ALA A 154 12.70 -17.17 12.72
N ILE A 155 13.62 -16.66 13.54
CA ILE A 155 13.60 -15.25 13.97
C ILE A 155 14.25 -14.35 12.92
N ALA A 156 14.04 -13.03 13.06
CA ALA A 156 14.42 -12.05 12.05
C ALA A 156 15.90 -12.10 11.59
N SER A 157 16.85 -12.34 12.50
CA SER A 157 18.28 -12.43 12.17
C SER A 157 18.58 -13.60 11.20
N THR A 158 18.02 -14.78 11.49
CA THR A 158 18.12 -15.95 10.62
C THR A 158 17.40 -15.70 9.29
N LEU A 159 16.22 -15.06 9.32
CA LEU A 159 15.47 -14.73 8.11
C LEU A 159 16.23 -13.78 7.18
N VAL A 160 16.94 -12.76 7.70
CA VAL A 160 17.80 -11.88 6.90
C VAL A 160 18.92 -12.67 6.22
N HIS A 161 19.59 -13.57 6.95
CA HIS A 161 20.63 -14.42 6.35
C HIS A 161 20.04 -15.36 5.27
N LYS A 162 18.90 -16.00 5.57
CA LYS A 162 18.22 -16.89 4.62
C LYS A 162 17.69 -16.17 3.39
N PHE A 163 17.27 -14.92 3.53
CA PHE A 163 16.84 -14.08 2.41
C PHE A 163 17.93 -14.00 1.33
N PHE A 164 19.16 -13.63 1.71
CA PHE A 164 20.26 -13.54 0.76
C PHE A 164 20.66 -14.91 0.21
N LEU A 165 20.68 -15.95 1.03
CA LEU A 165 20.96 -17.31 0.57
C LEU A 165 19.98 -17.77 -0.51
N VAL A 166 18.68 -17.53 -0.30
CA VAL A 166 17.62 -17.93 -1.22
C VAL A 166 17.70 -17.12 -2.52
N PHE A 167 17.73 -15.79 -2.44
CA PHE A 167 17.64 -14.95 -3.64
C PHE A 167 18.95 -14.79 -4.43
N SER A 168 20.10 -15.13 -3.85
CA SER A 168 21.37 -15.21 -4.61
C SER A 168 21.47 -16.47 -5.48
N LYS A 169 20.58 -17.45 -5.27
CA LYS A 169 20.56 -18.76 -5.96
C LYS A 169 19.17 -19.10 -6.51
N TRP A 170 18.35 -18.09 -6.76
CA TRP A 170 16.95 -18.25 -7.15
C TRP A 170 16.80 -18.87 -8.53
#